data_AF-A0A140WWB3-F1
#
_entry.id   AF-A0A140WWB3-F1
#
_cell.length_a   1.000
_cell.length_b   1.000
_cell.length_c   1.000
_cell.angle_alpha   90.00
_cell.angle_beta   90.00
_cell.angle_gamma   90.00
#
_symmetry.space_group_name_H-M   'P 1'
#
loop_
_entity.id
_entity.type
_entity.pdbx_description
1 polymer ?
#
loop_
_entity_poly.entity_id
_entity_poly.type
_entity_poly.pdbx_seq_one_letter_code
_entity_poly.pdbx_strand_id
1 'polypeptide(L)'
;KEVSMSHIQGVKKPLLHANSFTGDRPPKYGVDTHHEDDLGKILEDVDKWGIDIYRISELSNRKPLTTVTYTIFTERDLLKTFKIPPKTFVAFMMTLEDHYLKEVPYHNSLHAADVTQSTHVLLNSPALESVFTNLEILAAIFAAAIHDVDHPGLTNQY
;
A
#
# COMPACT_ATOMS: atom_id res chain seq x y z
N LYS A 1 -12.90 18.30 -36.29
CA LYS A 1 -11.77 17.78 -35.50
C LYS A 1 -12.37 17.15 -34.25
N GLU A 2 -12.54 15.84 -34.24
CA GLU A 2 -13.06 15.10 -33.08
C GLU A 2 -12.00 15.05 -31.99
N VAL A 3 -12.40 15.35 -30.76
CA VAL A 3 -11.60 15.22 -29.56
C VAL A 3 -11.56 13.74 -29.21
N SER A 4 -10.37 13.14 -29.26
CA SER A 4 -10.14 11.79 -28.75
C SER A 4 -10.41 11.79 -27.24
N MET A 5 -11.53 11.20 -26.83
CA MET A 5 -11.79 10.95 -25.41
C MET A 5 -10.83 9.84 -24.95
N SER A 6 -10.04 10.13 -23.92
CA SER A 6 -9.25 9.13 -23.21
C SER A 6 -10.19 8.06 -22.66
N HIS A 7 -10.25 6.92 -23.34
CA HIS A 7 -11.08 5.80 -22.93
C HIS A 7 -10.39 5.11 -21.75
N ILE A 8 -10.90 5.34 -20.53
CA ILE A 8 -10.53 4.55 -19.36
C ILE A 8 -10.94 3.11 -19.67
N GLN A 9 -9.99 2.26 -20.06
CA GLN A 9 -10.24 0.84 -20.22
C GLN A 9 -10.37 0.24 -18.83
N GLY A 10 -11.61 0.11 -18.35
CA GLY A 10 -11.90 -0.71 -17.18
C GLY A 10 -11.25 -2.08 -17.30
N VAL A 11 -10.75 -2.57 -16.16
CA VAL A 11 -10.06 -3.83 -15.90
C VAL A 11 -10.27 -4.91 -16.98
N LYS A 12 -9.31 -5.06 -17.89
CA LYS A 12 -9.29 -6.12 -18.92
C LYS A 12 -8.46 -7.35 -18.52
N LYS A 13 -7.75 -7.31 -17.39
CA LYS A 13 -7.05 -8.50 -16.89
C LYS A 13 -8.05 -9.36 -16.11
N PRO A 14 -8.26 -10.65 -16.50
CA PRO A 14 -8.93 -11.58 -15.61
C PRO A 14 -8.19 -11.59 -14.26
N LEU A 15 -8.92 -11.49 -13.15
CA LEU A 15 -8.35 -11.66 -11.81
C LEU A 15 -7.75 -13.07 -11.73
N LEU A 16 -6.43 -13.20 -11.86
CA LEU A 16 -5.75 -14.49 -11.90
C LEU A 16 -5.49 -15.09 -10.51
N HIS A 17 -5.95 -14.47 -9.42
CA HIS A 17 -5.58 -14.89 -8.08
C HIS A 17 -6.81 -15.22 -7.23
N ALA A 18 -7.07 -16.52 -7.13
CA ALA A 18 -7.72 -17.07 -5.97
C ALA A 18 -6.79 -16.80 -4.77
N ASN A 19 -7.33 -16.10 -3.76
CA ASN A 19 -6.70 -15.89 -2.47
C ASN A 19 -6.06 -17.20 -1.97
N SER A 20 -4.73 -17.33 -2.02
CA SER A 20 -4.02 -18.51 -1.49
C SER A 20 -3.99 -18.55 0.05
N PHE A 21 -4.77 -17.70 0.73
CA PHE A 21 -4.95 -17.78 2.17
C PHE A 21 -5.95 -18.88 2.53
N THR A 22 -5.41 -20.06 2.84
CA THR A 22 -6.15 -21.18 3.43
C THR A 22 -6.30 -21.05 4.96
N GLY A 23 -5.49 -20.19 5.60
CA GLY A 23 -5.50 -19.97 7.06
C GLY A 23 -6.57 -19.00 7.54
N ASP A 24 -7.00 -19.11 8.81
CA ASP A 24 -8.02 -18.25 9.43
C ASP A 24 -7.58 -16.80 9.68
N ARG A 25 -6.28 -16.50 9.63
CA ARG A 25 -5.69 -15.18 9.85
C ARG A 25 -4.70 -14.84 8.73
N PRO A 26 -4.58 -13.56 8.33
CA PRO A 26 -3.50 -13.15 7.45
C PRO A 26 -2.13 -13.30 8.14
N PRO A 27 -1.03 -13.28 7.37
CA PRO A 27 0.33 -13.31 7.91
C PRO A 27 0.58 -12.08 8.78
N LYS A 28 1.61 -12.15 9.62
CA LYS A 28 1.92 -11.10 10.60
C LYS A 28 2.04 -9.71 9.97
N TYR A 29 2.66 -9.62 8.79
CA TYR A 29 2.84 -8.36 8.05
C TYR A 29 2.04 -8.33 6.74
N GLY A 30 0.93 -9.07 6.67
CA GLY A 30 0.03 -9.10 5.52
C GLY A 30 0.56 -9.86 4.30
N VAL A 31 1.79 -10.36 4.35
CA VAL A 31 2.47 -11.09 3.26
C VAL A 31 3.18 -12.32 3.83
N ASP A 32 3.19 -13.43 3.08
CA ASP A 32 4.00 -14.59 3.42
C ASP A 32 5.44 -14.36 2.95
N THR A 33 6.41 -14.56 3.85
CA THR A 33 7.84 -14.46 3.53
C THR A 33 8.68 -15.35 4.44
N HIS A 34 9.79 -15.87 3.91
CA HIS A 34 10.80 -16.58 4.71
C HIS A 34 11.66 -15.65 5.57
N HIS A 35 11.52 -14.33 5.39
CA HIS A 35 12.28 -13.32 6.10
C HIS A 35 11.44 -12.54 7.12
N GLU A 36 10.43 -13.19 7.74
CA GLU A 36 9.48 -12.52 8.63
C GLU A 36 10.19 -11.77 9.78
N ASP A 37 11.22 -12.35 10.38
CA ASP A 37 11.95 -11.73 11.50
C ASP A 37 12.71 -10.48 11.06
N ASP A 38 13.41 -10.53 9.92
CA ASP A 38 14.17 -9.38 9.41
C ASP A 38 13.23 -8.30 8.87
N LEU A 39 12.10 -8.69 8.29
CA LEU A 39 11.03 -7.78 7.90
C LEU A 39 10.45 -7.07 9.13
N GLY A 40 10.28 -7.80 10.23
CA GLY A 40 9.83 -7.23 11.49
C GLY A 40 10.77 -6.16 12.03
N LYS A 41 12.08 -6.42 12.03
CA LYS A 41 13.09 -5.46 12.53
C LYS A 41 13.06 -4.14 11.77
N ILE A 42 12.95 -4.16 10.44
CA ILE A 42 12.89 -2.92 9.66
C ILE A 42 11.56 -2.19 9.85
N LEU A 43 10.45 -2.91 10.03
CA LEU A 43 9.13 -2.32 10.27
C LEU A 43 8.98 -1.69 11.66
N GLU A 44 9.88 -1.97 12.62
CA GLU A 44 9.94 -1.21 13.89
C GLU A 44 10.21 0.29 13.68
N ASP A 45 10.74 0.67 12.51
CA ASP A 45 11.01 2.06 12.13
C ASP A 45 9.94 2.64 11.17
N VAL A 46 8.76 2.01 11.04
CA VAL A 46 7.72 2.44 10.09
C VAL A 46 7.16 3.83 10.39
N ASP A 47 7.32 4.33 11.61
CA ASP A 47 6.96 5.68 12.04
C ASP A 47 8.10 6.71 11.88
N LYS A 48 9.26 6.29 11.35
CA LYS A 48 10.45 7.14 11.18
C LYS A 48 10.67 7.50 9.72
N TRP A 49 11.14 8.73 9.52
CA TRP A 49 11.62 9.16 8.20
C TRP A 49 12.91 8.42 7.84
N GLY A 50 13.06 8.05 6.56
CA GLY A 50 14.27 7.38 6.06
C GLY A 50 14.32 5.87 6.25
N ILE A 51 13.16 5.23 6.50
CA ILE A 51 13.05 3.77 6.43
C ILE A 51 13.45 3.26 5.04
N ASP A 52 14.13 2.10 4.98
CA ASP A 52 14.57 1.52 3.71
C ASP A 52 13.42 0.74 3.03
N ILE A 53 12.63 1.46 2.23
CA ILE A 53 11.51 0.90 1.47
C ILE A 53 11.95 -0.15 0.44
N TYR A 54 13.17 -0.05 -0.08
CA TYR A 54 13.73 -1.02 -1.01
C TYR A 54 13.99 -2.34 -0.29
N ARG A 55 14.56 -2.28 0.91
CA ARG A 55 14.79 -3.46 1.74
C ARG A 55 13.47 -4.11 2.16
N ILE A 56 12.44 -3.32 2.49
CA ILE A 56 11.10 -3.87 2.72
C ILE A 56 10.60 -4.62 1.48
N SER A 57 10.76 -4.06 0.28
CA SER A 57 10.36 -4.72 -0.97
C SER A 57 11.05 -6.07 -1.18
N GLU A 58 12.35 -6.16 -0.88
CA GLU A 58 13.10 -7.43 -0.95
C GLU A 58 12.58 -8.46 0.05
N LEU A 59 12.40 -8.06 1.31
CA LEU A 59 12.00 -8.93 2.41
C LEU A 59 10.53 -9.37 2.33
N SER A 60 9.68 -8.61 1.65
CA SER A 60 8.23 -8.85 1.48
C SER A 60 7.87 -9.60 0.21
N ASN A 61 8.82 -10.25 -0.48
CA ASN A 61 8.58 -10.89 -1.78
C ASN A 61 8.01 -9.93 -2.83
N ARG A 62 8.56 -8.71 -2.91
CA ARG A 62 8.14 -7.65 -3.85
C ARG A 62 6.68 -7.21 -3.62
N LYS A 63 6.25 -7.18 -2.35
CA LYS A 63 4.93 -6.67 -1.93
C LYS A 63 5.03 -5.51 -0.92
N PRO A 64 5.89 -4.49 -1.16
CA PRO A 64 6.11 -3.41 -0.20
C PRO A 64 4.83 -2.64 0.14
N LEU A 65 3.95 -2.37 -0.83
CA LEU A 65 2.75 -1.56 -0.59
C LEU A 65 1.78 -2.28 0.34
N THR A 66 1.55 -3.58 0.12
CA THR A 66 0.69 -4.38 1.00
C THR A 66 1.26 -4.45 2.41
N THR A 67 2.55 -4.75 2.54
CA THR A 67 3.23 -4.87 3.83
C THR A 67 3.19 -3.58 4.65
N VAL A 68 3.59 -2.47 4.04
CA VAL A 68 3.64 -1.15 4.70
C VAL A 68 2.25 -0.70 5.11
N THR A 69 1.28 -0.77 4.20
CA THR A 69 -0.07 -0.31 4.47
C THR A 69 -0.74 -1.16 5.56
N TYR A 70 -0.57 -2.48 5.52
CA TYR A 70 -1.13 -3.37 6.56
C TYR A 70 -0.52 -3.11 7.94
N THR A 71 0.80 -2.89 8.00
CA THR A 71 1.50 -2.55 9.25
C THR A 71 0.96 -1.24 9.83
N ILE A 72 0.89 -0.19 9.01
CA ILE A 72 0.34 1.12 9.40
C ILE A 72 -1.11 1.03 9.89
N PHE A 73 -1.96 0.30 9.16
CA PHE A 73 -3.37 0.13 9.54
C PHE A 73 -3.55 -0.65 10.85
N THR A 74 -2.62 -1.55 11.15
CA THR A 74 -2.60 -2.32 12.40
C THR A 74 -2.11 -1.45 13.56
N GLU A 75 -1.00 -0.74 13.41
CA GLU A 75 -0.44 0.13 14.46
C GLU A 75 -1.37 1.27 14.86
N ARG A 76 -2.09 1.84 13.88
CA ARG A 76 -3.08 2.90 14.12
C ARG A 76 -4.44 2.37 14.56
N ASP A 77 -4.59 1.06 14.78
CA ASP A 77 -5.86 0.41 15.13
C ASP A 77 -7.00 0.69 14.12
N LEU A 78 -6.68 1.05 12.87
CA LEU A 78 -7.68 1.45 11.85
C LEU A 78 -8.56 0.28 11.44
N LEU A 79 -7.99 -0.94 11.33
CA LEU A 79 -8.77 -2.14 11.00
C LEU A 79 -9.88 -2.37 12.03
N LYS A 80 -9.57 -2.22 13.32
CA LYS A 80 -10.51 -2.37 14.42
C LYS A 80 -11.53 -1.22 14.44
N THR A 81 -11.03 0.01 14.34
CA THR A 81 -11.84 1.24 14.38
C THR A 81 -12.93 1.23 13.31
N PHE A 82 -12.60 0.84 12.09
CA PHE A 82 -13.51 0.81 10.95
C PHE A 82 -14.12 -0.57 10.68
N LYS A 83 -13.90 -1.55 11.58
CA LYS A 83 -14.42 -2.92 11.46
C LYS A 83 -14.07 -3.58 10.12
N ILE A 84 -12.86 -3.33 9.64
CA ILE A 84 -12.36 -3.90 8.39
C ILE A 84 -11.77 -5.28 8.70
N PRO A 85 -12.32 -6.38 8.14
CA PRO A 85 -11.74 -7.70 8.35
C PRO A 85 -10.30 -7.74 7.78
N PRO A 86 -9.29 -8.16 8.55
CA PRO A 86 -7.89 -8.15 8.11
C PRO A 86 -7.67 -8.92 6.79
N LYS A 87 -8.35 -10.05 6.58
CA LYS A 87 -8.31 -10.80 5.32
C LYS A 87 -8.81 -10.00 4.13
N THR A 88 -9.92 -9.29 4.30
CA THR A 88 -10.49 -8.44 3.25
C THR A 88 -9.52 -7.31 2.90
N PHE A 89 -8.90 -6.71 3.91
CA PHE A 89 -7.90 -5.66 3.71
C PHE A 89 -6.68 -6.16 2.93
N VAL A 90 -6.08 -7.28 3.36
CA VAL A 90 -4.92 -7.88 2.67
C VAL A 90 -5.28 -8.27 1.23
N ALA A 91 -6.45 -8.88 1.00
CA ALA A 91 -6.89 -9.23 -0.36
C ALA A 91 -7.06 -7.99 -1.26
N PHE A 92 -7.63 -6.91 -0.71
CA PHE A 92 -7.73 -5.63 -1.41
C PHE A 92 -6.34 -5.06 -1.73
N MET A 93 -5.44 -4.99 -0.75
CA MET A 93 -4.11 -4.43 -0.93
C MET A 93 -3.25 -5.25 -1.91
N MET A 94 -3.34 -6.58 -1.87
CA MET A 94 -2.69 -7.45 -2.86
C MET A 94 -3.19 -7.15 -4.28
N THR A 95 -4.50 -6.99 -4.42
CA THR A 95 -5.12 -6.64 -5.71
C THR A 95 -4.66 -5.26 -6.17
N LEU A 96 -4.69 -4.25 -5.29
CA LEU A 96 -4.22 -2.90 -5.58
C LEU A 96 -2.75 -2.89 -6.04
N GLU A 97 -1.89 -3.58 -5.30
CA GLU A 97 -0.46 -3.69 -5.60
C GLU A 97 -0.19 -4.40 -6.94
N ASP A 98 -1.00 -5.39 -7.31
CA ASP A 98 -0.92 -6.05 -8.63
C ASP A 98 -1.35 -5.15 -9.80
N HIS A 99 -2.04 -4.03 -9.53
CA HIS A 99 -2.41 -3.03 -10.54
C HIS A 99 -1.36 -1.91 -10.68
N TYR A 100 -0.30 -1.90 -9.87
CA TYR A 100 0.90 -1.10 -10.19
C TYR A 100 1.77 -1.86 -11.20
N LEU A 101 2.10 -1.20 -12.31
CA LEU A 101 2.84 -1.80 -13.41
C LEU A 101 4.32 -1.99 -13.04
N LYS A 102 4.78 -3.24 -12.98
CA LYS A 102 6.14 -3.60 -12.51
C LYS A 102 7.24 -3.15 -13.47
N GLU A 103 6.89 -3.02 -14.74
CA GLU A 103 7.73 -2.53 -15.83
C GLU A 103 7.94 -1.01 -15.80
N VAL A 104 7.13 -0.26 -15.06
CA VAL A 104 7.30 1.19 -14.89
C VAL A 104 8.43 1.44 -13.89
N PRO A 105 9.51 2.16 -14.27
CA PRO A 105 10.69 2.27 -13.41
C PRO A 105 10.46 3.02 -12.09
N TYR A 106 9.51 3.96 -12.05
CA TYR A 106 9.28 4.85 -10.91
C TYR A 106 7.87 4.71 -10.30
N HIS A 107 6.81 5.09 -11.04
CA HIS A 107 5.41 5.04 -10.57
C HIS A 107 4.88 3.58 -10.48
N ASN A 108 5.50 2.78 -9.63
CA ASN A 108 5.16 1.39 -9.32
C ASN A 108 4.83 1.24 -7.82
N SER A 109 4.57 0.02 -7.35
CA SER A 109 4.12 -0.19 -5.97
C SER A 109 5.15 0.19 -4.92
N LEU A 110 6.45 0.24 -5.26
CA LEU A 110 7.48 0.71 -4.34
C LEU A 110 7.35 2.20 -4.07
N HIS A 111 7.09 3.00 -5.12
CA HIS A 111 6.81 4.43 -4.95
C HIS A 111 5.53 4.67 -4.14
N ALA A 112 4.47 3.92 -4.43
CA ALA A 112 3.24 4.00 -3.65
C ALA A 112 3.49 3.67 -2.16
N ALA A 113 4.27 2.63 -1.87
CA ALA A 113 4.61 2.26 -0.49
C ALA A 113 5.38 3.37 0.23
N ASP A 114 6.35 3.99 -0.46
CA ASP A 114 7.14 5.13 0.04
C ASP A 114 6.25 6.34 0.37
N VAL A 115 5.33 6.71 -0.53
CA VAL A 115 4.39 7.82 -0.31
C VAL A 115 3.41 7.50 0.82
N THR A 116 2.91 6.26 0.92
CA THR A 116 2.05 5.82 2.03
C THR A 116 2.76 5.91 3.37
N GLN A 117 4.01 5.42 3.46
CA GLN A 117 4.80 5.49 4.70
C GLN A 117 5.16 6.94 5.05
N SER A 118 5.61 7.73 4.08
CA SER A 118 5.90 9.15 4.27
C SER A 118 4.68 9.92 4.78
N THR A 119 3.50 9.66 4.21
CA THR A 119 2.23 10.24 4.67
C THR A 119 1.92 9.85 6.10
N HIS A 120 2.16 8.59 6.48
CA HIS A 120 2.04 8.13 7.86
C HIS A 120 2.96 8.91 8.81
N VAL A 121 4.24 9.10 8.46
CA VAL A 121 5.19 9.85 9.29
C VAL A 121 4.75 11.31 9.45
N LEU A 122 4.33 11.96 8.35
CA LEU A 122 3.88 13.35 8.39
C LEU A 122 2.63 13.52 9.28
N LEU A 123 1.69 12.57 9.24
CA LEU A 123 0.51 12.57 10.11
C LEU A 123 0.85 12.39 11.60
N ASN A 124 2.04 11.87 11.94
CA ASN A 124 2.54 11.76 13.32
C ASN A 124 3.32 13.01 13.78
N SER A 125 3.40 14.07 12.97
CA SER A 125 4.03 15.32 13.38
C SER A 125 3.38 15.86 14.67
N PRO A 126 4.16 16.28 15.69
CA PRO A 126 3.61 16.86 16.91
C PRO A 126 2.70 18.08 16.67
N ALA A 127 2.93 18.81 15.59
CA ALA A 127 2.10 19.95 15.21
C ALA A 127 0.68 19.55 14.74
N LEU A 128 0.47 18.28 14.42
CA LEU A 128 -0.79 17.72 13.92
C LEU A 128 -1.44 16.76 14.93
N GLU A 129 -0.91 16.66 16.15
CA GLU A 129 -1.45 15.82 17.20
C GLU A 129 -2.91 16.18 17.49
N SER A 130 -3.80 15.17 17.40
CA SER A 130 -5.24 15.32 17.63
C SER A 130 -5.96 16.33 16.70
N VAL A 131 -5.33 16.75 15.60
CA VAL A 131 -5.97 17.63 14.60
C VAL A 131 -6.94 16.87 13.70
N PHE A 132 -6.55 15.68 13.25
CA PHE A 132 -7.33 14.87 12.33
C PHE A 132 -8.12 13.78 13.04
N THR A 133 -9.32 13.51 12.54
CA THR A 133 -10.14 12.37 12.93
C THR A 133 -9.56 11.07 12.36
N ASN A 134 -9.94 9.92 12.94
CA ASN A 134 -9.56 8.61 12.42
C ASN A 134 -9.97 8.41 10.95
N LEU A 135 -11.06 9.04 10.50
CA LEU A 135 -11.53 8.92 9.11
C LEU A 135 -10.65 9.72 8.16
N GLU A 136 -10.21 10.91 8.54
CA GLU A 136 -9.28 11.73 7.75
C GLU A 136 -7.90 11.08 7.68
N ILE A 137 -7.42 10.49 8.78
CA ILE A 137 -6.18 9.70 8.81
C ILE A 137 -6.29 8.50 7.84
N LEU A 138 -7.37 7.73 7.92
CA LEU A 138 -7.61 6.62 7.00
C LEU A 138 -7.64 7.11 5.55
N ALA A 139 -8.37 8.20 5.28
CA ALA A 139 -8.51 8.75 3.94
C ALA A 139 -7.16 9.18 3.35
N ALA A 140 -6.31 9.85 4.14
CA ALA A 140 -4.99 10.29 3.71
C ALA A 140 -4.06 9.11 3.38
N ILE A 141 -4.00 8.09 4.25
CA ILE A 141 -3.16 6.91 4.05
C ILE A 141 -3.68 6.10 2.85
N PHE A 142 -5.00 5.94 2.73
CA PHE A 142 -5.63 5.25 1.61
C PHE A 142 -5.38 5.98 0.29
N ALA A 143 -5.55 7.31 0.26
CA ALA A 143 -5.28 8.14 -0.91
C ALA A 143 -3.82 7.97 -1.37
N ALA A 144 -2.86 8.02 -0.44
CA ALA A 144 -1.45 7.77 -0.74
C ALA A 144 -1.21 6.39 -1.37
N ALA A 145 -1.88 5.34 -0.86
CA ALA A 145 -1.70 3.98 -1.39
C ALA A 145 -2.22 3.81 -2.83
N ILE A 146 -3.26 4.55 -3.23
CA ILE A 146 -3.91 4.40 -4.54
C ILE A 146 -3.49 5.46 -5.57
N HIS A 147 -2.73 6.49 -5.20
CA HIS A 147 -2.65 7.72 -5.99
C HIS A 147 -2.13 7.55 -7.42
N ASP A 148 -1.26 6.56 -7.65
CA ASP A 148 -0.59 6.29 -8.92
C ASP A 148 -0.90 4.89 -9.47
N VAL A 149 -1.95 4.23 -8.97
CA VAL A 149 -2.32 2.90 -9.48
C VAL A 149 -2.59 2.95 -10.99
N ASP A 150 -2.11 1.94 -11.72
CA ASP A 150 -2.22 1.83 -13.19
C ASP A 150 -1.52 2.95 -13.98
N HIS A 151 -0.58 3.68 -13.36
CA HIS A 151 0.17 4.73 -14.04
C HIS A 151 1.04 4.16 -15.18
N PRO A 152 0.93 4.66 -16.44
CA PRO A 152 1.57 4.05 -17.62
C PRO A 152 3.07 4.36 -17.78
N GLY A 153 3.64 5.10 -16.83
CA GLY A 153 5.03 5.57 -16.89
C GLY A 153 5.25 6.79 -17.79
N LEU A 154 4.17 7.47 -18.16
CA LEU A 154 4.17 8.63 -19.05
C LEU A 154 3.52 9.83 -18.34
N THR A 155 3.90 11.04 -18.72
CA THR A 155 3.23 12.25 -18.22
C THR A 155 1.85 12.41 -18.85
N ASN A 156 0.96 13.18 -18.21
CA ASN A 156 -0.36 13.54 -18.76
C ASN A 156 -0.34 14.11 -20.19
N GLN A 157 0.78 14.69 -20.63
CA GLN A 157 0.90 15.33 -21.94
C GLN A 157 1.27 14.38 -23.09
N TYR A 158 1.80 13.19 -22.80
CA TYR A 158 2.31 12.23 -23.78
C TYR A 158 1.17 11.55 -24.56
#